data_AF-A0A258CY19-F1
#
_entry.id   AF-A0A258CY19-F1
#
_cell.length_a   1.000
_cell.length_b   1.000
_cell.length_c   1.000
_cell.angle_alpha   90.00
_cell.angle_beta   90.00
_cell.angle_gamma   90.00
#
_symmetry.space_group_name_H-M   'P 1'
#
loop_
_entity.id
_entity.type
_entity.pdbx_description
1 polymer ?
#
loop_
_entity_poly.entity_id
_entity_poly.type
_entity_poly.pdbx_seq_one_letter_code
_entity_poly.pdbx_strand_id
1 'polypeptide(L)'
;MRLPALVLACLCLIASPALAQKLDETPRVAVISAFPPEIGALNAATAQQKAYEVNGVRFMTGQLEGKPVVVFLSGVSMVNAAMTTQMALDRFNITRIVFSGIAGGVDEGLDIGDVVVADQWAQNLESAFARETDKGFEVSPSIRTTTLANYGMIFPRGIHMPGDALGTPARVWFPADAALLDTARKVA
;
A
#
# COMPACT_ATOMS: atom_id res chain seq x y z
N MET A 1 -25.02 0.34 49.71
CA MET A 1 -25.34 0.09 48.28
C MET A 1 -24.37 0.79 47.30
N ARG A 2 -23.06 0.85 47.58
CA ARG A 2 -22.06 1.54 46.72
C ARG A 2 -21.12 0.60 45.95
N LEU A 3 -21.27 -0.71 46.13
CA LEU A 3 -20.45 -1.72 45.47
C LEU A 3 -20.69 -1.84 43.95
N PRO A 4 -21.92 -1.71 43.39
CA PRO A 4 -22.10 -1.93 41.94
C PRO A 4 -21.55 -0.79 41.08
N ALA A 5 -21.52 0.44 41.60
CA ALA A 5 -20.94 1.59 40.89
C ALA A 5 -19.41 1.51 40.78
N LEU A 6 -18.74 0.93 41.78
CA LEU A 6 -17.28 0.78 41.79
C LEU A 6 -16.81 -0.33 40.84
N VAL A 7 -17.59 -1.42 40.73
CA VAL A 7 -17.30 -2.53 39.79
C VAL A 7 -17.48 -2.08 38.34
N LEU A 8 -18.49 -1.26 38.04
CA LEU A 8 -18.72 -0.73 36.69
C LEU A 8 -17.63 0.27 36.26
N ALA A 9 -17.15 1.11 37.19
CA ALA A 9 -16.03 2.02 36.92
C ALA A 9 -14.71 1.29 36.67
N CYS A 10 -14.45 0.17 37.36
CA CYS A 10 -13.29 -0.67 37.09
C CYS A 10 -13.37 -1.40 35.73
N LEU A 11 -14.55 -1.84 35.29
CA LEU A 11 -14.74 -2.45 33.95
C LEU A 11 -14.48 -1.46 32.81
N CYS A 12 -14.80 -0.19 32.98
CA CYS A 12 -14.49 0.86 32.00
C CYS A 12 -13.00 1.23 31.92
N LEU A 13 -12.22 0.95 32.98
CA LEU A 13 -10.75 1.17 32.98
C LEU A 13 -9.96 0.01 32.38
N ILE A 14 -10.56 -1.18 32.26
CA ILE A 14 -9.96 -2.35 31.60
C ILE A 14 -10.29 -2.35 30.09
N ALA A 15 -11.32 -1.62 29.67
CA ALA A 15 -11.54 -1.25 28.29
C ALA A 15 -10.61 -0.09 27.91
N SER A 16 -9.28 -0.32 27.97
CA SER A 16 -8.37 0.40 27.08
C SER A 16 -8.99 0.24 25.70
N PRO A 17 -9.37 1.33 25.02
CA PRO A 17 -10.16 1.19 23.82
C PRO A 17 -9.37 0.35 22.84
N ALA A 18 -10.07 -0.23 21.89
CA ALA A 18 -9.56 -0.79 20.64
C ALA A 18 -8.78 0.25 19.79
N LEU A 19 -8.02 1.15 20.41
CA LEU A 19 -7.02 1.98 19.79
C LEU A 19 -5.93 1.03 19.29
N ALA A 20 -5.64 1.12 18.01
CA ALA A 20 -4.49 0.49 17.40
C ALA A 20 -3.21 1.08 18.02
N GLN A 21 -2.88 0.66 19.23
CA GLN A 21 -1.68 1.12 19.91
C GLN A 21 -0.48 0.72 19.07
N LYS A 22 0.44 1.69 18.93
CA LYS A 22 1.72 1.45 18.28
C LYS A 22 2.44 0.33 19.01
N LEU A 23 2.89 -0.67 18.25
CA LEU A 23 3.73 -1.76 18.74
C LEU A 23 5.19 -1.30 18.92
N ASP A 24 5.56 -0.25 18.20
CA ASP A 24 6.84 0.43 18.25
C ASP A 24 6.65 1.87 17.75
N GLU A 25 7.10 2.84 18.54
CA GLU A 25 7.01 4.27 18.23
C GLU A 25 8.25 4.81 17.51
N THR A 26 9.30 4.00 17.38
CA THR A 26 10.51 4.36 16.64
C THR A 26 10.14 4.73 15.21
N PRO A 27 10.49 5.95 14.73
CA PRO A 27 10.28 6.32 13.34
C PRO A 27 11.03 5.36 12.41
N ARG A 28 10.32 4.74 11.46
CA ARG A 28 10.87 3.70 10.58
C ARG A 28 10.54 3.96 9.11
N VAL A 29 11.39 3.46 8.23
CA VAL A 29 11.03 3.24 6.82
C VAL A 29 10.39 1.87 6.70
N ALA A 30 9.20 1.80 6.12
CA ALA A 30 8.58 0.53 5.76
C ALA A 30 9.20 0.03 4.45
N VAL A 31 9.75 -1.18 4.48
CA VAL A 31 10.27 -1.87 3.30
C VAL A 31 9.35 -3.05 3.02
N ILE A 32 8.57 -2.95 1.95
CA ILE A 32 7.46 -3.84 1.66
C ILE A 32 7.81 -4.71 0.45
N SER A 33 7.44 -5.99 0.50
CA SER A 33 7.52 -6.91 -0.64
C SER A 33 6.22 -7.70 -0.79
N ALA A 34 5.91 -8.27 -1.95
CA ALA A 34 4.63 -8.95 -2.15
C ALA A 34 4.62 -10.40 -1.66
N PHE A 35 5.65 -11.18 -1.98
CA PHE A 35 5.63 -12.63 -1.76
C PHE A 35 6.97 -13.21 -1.27
N PRO A 36 6.98 -14.41 -0.65
CA PRO A 36 8.11 -14.87 0.18
C PRO A 36 9.51 -14.94 -0.48
N PRO A 37 9.67 -15.37 -1.74
CA PRO A 37 10.96 -15.36 -2.42
C PRO A 37 11.67 -14.00 -2.48
N GLU A 38 10.92 -12.90 -2.46
CA GLU A 38 11.49 -11.55 -2.59
C GLU A 38 12.05 -11.01 -1.27
N ILE A 39 11.54 -11.46 -0.11
CA ILE A 39 11.88 -10.87 1.20
C ILE A 39 13.15 -11.45 1.82
N GLY A 40 13.64 -12.60 1.32
CA GLY A 40 14.75 -13.33 1.92
C GLY A 40 16.02 -12.48 2.07
N ALA A 41 16.41 -11.78 1.01
CA ALA A 41 17.58 -10.89 1.01
C ALA A 41 17.41 -9.70 1.96
N LEU A 42 16.21 -9.09 1.97
CA LEU A 42 15.91 -7.95 2.86
C LEU A 42 15.98 -8.35 4.34
N ASN A 43 15.41 -9.50 4.68
CA ASN A 43 15.53 -10.04 6.03
C ASN A 43 16.98 -10.35 6.37
N ALA A 44 17.72 -11.05 5.51
CA ALA A 44 19.13 -11.37 5.78
C ALA A 44 20.01 -10.13 6.01
N ALA A 45 19.77 -9.04 5.27
CA ALA A 45 20.50 -7.79 5.42
C ALA A 45 20.06 -6.97 6.66
N THR A 46 18.88 -7.23 7.22
CA THR A 46 18.36 -6.46 8.36
C THR A 46 19.05 -6.88 9.65
N ALA A 47 19.77 -5.97 10.29
CA ALA A 47 20.40 -6.17 11.60
C ALA A 47 19.43 -5.88 12.76
N GLN A 48 19.75 -6.39 13.95
CA GLN A 48 19.01 -6.12 15.20
C GLN A 48 17.50 -6.44 15.09
N GLN A 49 17.21 -7.60 14.53
CA GLN A 49 15.86 -8.02 14.18
C GLN A 49 14.96 -8.21 15.41
N LYS A 50 13.73 -7.69 15.32
CA LYS A 50 12.64 -8.00 16.23
C LYS A 50 11.36 -8.23 15.44
N ALA A 51 10.78 -9.42 15.60
CA ALA A 51 9.53 -9.78 14.93
C ALA A 51 8.31 -9.38 15.78
N TYR A 52 7.27 -8.93 15.08
CA TYR A 52 5.93 -8.70 15.60
C TYR A 52 4.94 -9.45 14.72
N GLU A 53 3.88 -10.00 15.31
CA GLU A 53 2.81 -10.63 14.57
C GLU A 53 1.49 -9.91 14.84
N VAL A 54 0.79 -9.53 13.77
CA VAL A 54 -0.52 -8.89 13.84
C VAL A 54 -1.42 -9.54 12.79
N ASN A 55 -2.51 -10.16 13.22
CA ASN A 55 -3.49 -10.79 12.33
C ASN A 55 -2.86 -11.76 11.30
N GLY A 56 -1.84 -12.51 11.72
CA GLY A 56 -1.12 -13.46 10.85
C GLY A 56 -0.08 -12.83 9.92
N VAL A 57 0.10 -11.51 9.95
CA VAL A 57 1.18 -10.81 9.25
C VAL A 57 2.38 -10.66 10.18
N ARG A 58 3.55 -11.07 9.70
CA ARG A 58 4.82 -10.88 10.39
C ARG A 58 5.50 -9.59 9.93
N PHE A 59 5.72 -8.69 10.89
CA PHE A 59 6.47 -7.46 10.72
C PHE A 59 7.85 -7.61 11.38
N MET A 60 8.92 -7.47 10.61
CA MET A 60 10.30 -7.54 11.12
C MET A 60 10.87 -6.13 11.27
N THR A 61 11.04 -5.65 12.49
CA THR A 61 11.77 -4.41 12.71
C THR A 61 13.27 -4.67 12.85
N GLY A 62 14.08 -3.66 12.55
CA GLY A 62 15.53 -3.75 12.69
C GLY A 62 16.22 -2.52 12.10
N GLN A 63 17.45 -2.71 11.62
CA GLN A 63 18.21 -1.69 10.90
C GLN A 63 18.75 -2.22 9.58
N LEU A 64 18.59 -1.44 8.50
CA LEU A 64 19.25 -1.67 7.21
C LEU A 64 20.19 -0.48 6.96
N GLU A 65 21.49 -0.75 6.75
CA GLU A 65 22.51 0.30 6.59
C GLU A 65 22.46 1.36 7.73
N GLY A 66 22.24 0.90 8.96
CA GLY A 66 22.09 1.76 10.15
C GLY A 66 20.78 2.56 10.25
N LYS A 67 19.85 2.36 9.30
CA LYS A 67 18.56 3.07 9.28
C LYS A 67 17.46 2.20 9.89
N PRO A 68 16.63 2.71 10.83
CA PRO A 68 15.50 1.97 11.38
C PRO A 68 14.48 1.60 10.29
N VAL A 69 14.19 0.31 10.18
CA VAL A 69 13.22 -0.21 9.20
C VAL A 69 12.16 -1.11 9.86
N VAL A 70 11.05 -1.28 9.16
CA VAL A 70 10.11 -2.39 9.34
C VAL A 70 9.92 -3.08 7.98
N VAL A 71 10.31 -4.35 7.91
CA VAL A 71 10.27 -5.18 6.70
C VAL A 71 9.12 -6.17 6.81
N PHE A 72 8.25 -6.24 5.80
CA PHE A 72 7.11 -7.16 5.83
C PHE A 72 6.59 -7.51 4.43
N LEU A 73 5.88 -8.63 4.36
CA LEU A 73 5.14 -9.01 3.16
C LEU A 73 3.78 -8.33 3.16
N SER A 74 3.43 -7.66 2.06
CA SER A 74 2.08 -7.14 1.82
C SER A 74 1.07 -8.25 1.54
N GLY A 75 1.56 -9.35 0.96
CA GLY A 75 0.75 -10.36 0.29
C GLY A 75 0.46 -9.98 -1.16
N VAL A 76 0.09 -10.97 -1.97
CA VAL A 76 -0.31 -10.80 -3.38
C VAL A 76 -1.74 -10.27 -3.43
N SER A 77 -2.05 -9.41 -4.41
CA SER A 77 -3.31 -8.65 -4.58
C SER A 77 -3.31 -7.27 -3.92
N MET A 78 -4.02 -6.35 -4.56
CA MET A 78 -4.22 -4.97 -4.10
C MET A 78 -4.97 -4.90 -2.77
N VAL A 79 -5.89 -5.83 -2.55
CA VAL A 79 -6.66 -5.89 -1.29
C VAL A 79 -5.73 -6.23 -0.13
N ASN A 80 -4.88 -7.24 -0.28
CA ASN A 80 -3.88 -7.60 0.73
C ASN A 80 -2.87 -6.48 0.92
N ALA A 81 -2.36 -5.88 -0.16
CA ALA A 81 -1.42 -4.78 -0.05
C ALA A 81 -2.00 -3.56 0.68
N ALA A 82 -3.24 -3.17 0.37
CA ALA A 82 -3.92 -2.08 1.06
C ALA A 82 -4.15 -2.39 2.54
N MET A 83 -4.73 -3.55 2.87
CA MET A 83 -5.03 -3.92 4.26
C MET A 83 -3.77 -4.06 5.11
N THR A 84 -2.74 -4.74 4.59
CA THR A 84 -1.49 -4.95 5.31
C THR A 84 -0.71 -3.66 5.49
N THR A 85 -0.67 -2.80 4.48
CA THR A 85 0.00 -1.49 4.58
C THR A 85 -0.74 -0.57 5.56
N GLN A 86 -2.07 -0.54 5.52
CA GLN A 86 -2.86 0.19 6.51
C GLN A 86 -2.59 -0.32 7.93
N MET A 87 -2.57 -1.63 8.12
CA MET A 87 -2.23 -2.23 9.42
C MET A 87 -0.81 -1.82 9.88
N ALA A 88 0.15 -1.76 8.97
CA ALA A 88 1.50 -1.29 9.28
C ALA A 88 1.48 0.20 9.70
N LEU A 89 0.75 1.05 8.97
CA LEU A 89 0.57 2.47 9.27
C LEU A 89 -0.14 2.69 10.60
N ASP A 90 -1.06 1.81 10.99
CA ASP A 90 -1.74 1.88 12.28
C ASP A 90 -0.80 1.44 13.42
N ARG A 91 -0.01 0.38 13.23
CA ARG A 91 0.76 -0.28 14.29
C ARG A 91 2.19 0.21 14.47
N PHE A 92 2.77 0.91 13.50
CA PHE A 92 4.15 1.40 13.54
C PHE A 92 4.23 2.88 13.20
N ASN A 93 5.26 3.57 13.67
CA ASN A 93 5.54 4.96 13.27
C ASN A 93 6.27 4.99 11.91
N ILE A 94 5.53 4.75 10.83
CA ILE A 94 6.08 4.74 9.47
C ILE A 94 6.24 6.18 8.97
N THR A 95 7.45 6.52 8.55
CA THR A 95 7.78 7.84 7.99
C THR A 95 7.82 7.86 6.47
N ARG A 96 8.14 6.72 5.85
CA ARG A 96 8.30 6.52 4.41
C ARG A 96 8.00 5.07 4.06
N ILE A 97 7.52 4.82 2.85
CA ILE A 97 7.29 3.48 2.31
C ILE A 97 8.19 3.29 1.09
N VAL A 98 8.90 2.17 1.04
CA VAL A 98 9.61 1.67 -0.13
C VAL A 98 9.04 0.29 -0.44
N PHE A 99 8.56 0.11 -1.66
CA PHE A 99 8.11 -1.19 -2.15
C PHE A 99 9.20 -1.79 -3.04
N SER A 100 9.57 -3.03 -2.79
CA SER A 100 10.54 -3.80 -3.57
C SER A 100 9.85 -5.07 -4.07
N GLY A 101 10.02 -5.38 -5.35
CA GLY A 101 9.49 -6.61 -5.93
C GLY A 101 9.83 -6.72 -7.40
N ILE A 102 9.32 -7.78 -8.03
CA ILE A 102 9.44 -8.00 -9.47
C ILE A 102 8.19 -7.52 -10.22
N ALA A 103 8.36 -7.18 -11.49
CA ALA A 103 7.26 -6.77 -12.37
C ALA A 103 7.44 -7.36 -13.78
N GLY A 104 6.33 -7.46 -14.52
CA GLY A 104 6.38 -7.73 -15.95
C GLY A 104 6.66 -6.44 -16.71
N GLY A 105 7.68 -6.45 -17.58
CA GLY A 105 8.00 -5.32 -18.46
C GLY A 105 7.00 -5.19 -19.59
N VAL A 106 6.53 -3.96 -19.83
CA VAL A 106 5.71 -3.61 -21.02
C VAL A 106 6.45 -2.67 -21.97
N ASP A 107 7.58 -2.13 -21.54
CA ASP A 107 8.49 -1.34 -22.36
C ASP A 107 9.42 -2.31 -23.12
N GLU A 108 9.40 -2.24 -24.44
CA GLU A 108 10.23 -3.10 -25.32
C GLU A 108 11.73 -2.81 -25.18
N GLY A 109 12.11 -1.68 -24.56
CA GLY A 109 13.50 -1.33 -24.28
C GLY A 109 14.06 -1.88 -22.97
N LEU A 110 13.27 -2.62 -22.18
CA LEU A 110 13.70 -3.22 -20.91
C LEU A 110 13.97 -4.72 -21.04
N ASP A 111 15.05 -5.18 -20.41
CA ASP A 111 15.47 -6.57 -20.36
C ASP A 111 15.20 -7.23 -18.99
N ILE A 112 15.23 -8.56 -18.95
CA ILE A 112 15.13 -9.32 -17.69
C ILE A 112 16.30 -8.94 -16.78
N GLY A 113 15.96 -8.45 -15.58
CA GLY A 113 16.93 -8.04 -14.57
C GLY A 113 17.10 -6.54 -14.46
N ASP A 114 16.54 -5.76 -15.39
CA ASP A 114 16.52 -4.31 -15.28
C ASP A 114 15.71 -3.86 -14.05
N VAL A 115 16.21 -2.82 -13.39
CA VAL A 115 15.59 -2.24 -12.20
C VAL A 115 14.91 -0.94 -12.58
N VAL A 116 13.59 -0.89 -12.37
CA VAL A 116 12.77 0.30 -12.65
C VAL A 116 12.31 0.93 -11.35
N VAL A 117 12.40 2.25 -11.28
CA VAL A 117 11.80 3.05 -10.20
C VAL A 117 10.62 3.83 -10.77
N ALA A 118 9.41 3.53 -10.30
CA ALA A 118 8.20 4.17 -10.79
C ALA A 118 8.14 5.65 -10.36
N ASP A 119 8.05 6.55 -11.34
CA ASP A 119 7.69 7.96 -11.13
C ASP A 119 6.23 8.08 -10.69
N GLN A 120 5.34 7.33 -11.34
CA GLN A 120 3.90 7.37 -11.07
C GLN A 120 3.30 5.97 -11.12
N TRP A 121 2.24 5.77 -10.34
CA TRP A 121 1.45 4.55 -10.30
C TRP A 121 0.07 4.80 -10.90
N ALA A 122 -0.47 3.80 -11.59
CA ALA A 122 -1.88 3.78 -12.00
C ALA A 122 -2.54 2.48 -11.58
N GLN A 123 -3.81 2.58 -11.22
CA GLN A 123 -4.65 1.41 -10.94
C GLN A 123 -5.35 0.97 -12.23
N ASN A 124 -4.78 -0.02 -12.93
CA ASN A 124 -5.37 -0.50 -14.17
C ASN A 124 -6.60 -1.41 -13.95
N LEU A 125 -6.79 -1.94 -12.74
CA LEU A 125 -7.93 -2.82 -12.41
C LEU A 125 -9.19 -2.06 -11.98
N GLU A 126 -9.12 -0.74 -11.83
CA GLU A 126 -10.32 0.10 -11.68
C GLU A 126 -10.89 0.34 -13.09
N SER A 127 -11.78 -0.54 -13.54
CA SER A 127 -12.31 -0.51 -14.90
C SER A 127 -13.81 -0.85 -14.92
N ALA A 128 -14.53 -0.27 -15.89
CA ALA A 128 -15.87 -0.73 -16.25
C ALA A 128 -15.78 -1.69 -17.43
N PHE A 129 -16.55 -2.78 -17.36
CA PHE A 129 -16.64 -3.77 -18.43
C PHE A 129 -17.95 -3.56 -19.18
N ALA A 130 -17.84 -3.05 -20.40
CA ALA A 130 -18.98 -2.72 -21.24
C ALA A 130 -19.62 -3.96 -21.87
N ARG A 131 -20.94 -3.94 -22.00
CA ARG A 131 -21.66 -4.91 -22.82
C ARG A 131 -21.47 -4.57 -24.29
N GLU A 132 -21.28 -5.58 -25.13
CA GLU A 132 -21.29 -5.40 -26.57
C GLU A 132 -22.70 -5.08 -27.09
N THR A 133 -22.78 -4.13 -28.00
CA THR A 133 -23.99 -3.72 -28.70
C THR A 133 -23.75 -3.69 -30.20
N ASP A 134 -24.79 -3.46 -31.00
CA ASP A 134 -24.65 -3.28 -32.46
C ASP A 134 -23.73 -2.11 -32.84
N LYS A 135 -23.44 -1.20 -31.90
CA LYS A 135 -22.51 -0.06 -32.07
C LYS A 135 -21.13 -0.32 -31.48
N GLY A 136 -20.87 -1.55 -31.00
CA GLY A 136 -19.67 -1.92 -30.26
C GLY A 136 -19.82 -1.74 -28.75
N PHE A 137 -18.71 -1.51 -28.06
CA PHE A 137 -18.66 -1.33 -26.62
C PHE A 137 -18.85 0.14 -26.23
N GLU A 138 -19.85 0.40 -25.39
CA GLU A 138 -20.14 1.74 -24.86
C GLU A 138 -20.39 1.70 -23.35
N VAL A 139 -20.02 2.78 -22.65
CA VAL A 139 -20.35 2.99 -21.23
C VAL A 139 -21.02 4.34 -21.06
N SER A 140 -21.90 4.45 -20.06
CA SER A 140 -22.54 5.73 -19.70
C SER A 140 -21.49 6.82 -19.41
N PRO A 141 -21.73 8.08 -19.79
CA PRO A 141 -20.89 9.22 -19.39
C PRO A 141 -20.65 9.30 -17.88
N SER A 142 -21.62 8.85 -17.06
CA SER A 142 -21.48 8.84 -15.59
C SER A 142 -20.47 7.79 -15.07
N ILE A 143 -20.19 6.76 -15.86
CA ILE A 143 -19.21 5.71 -15.51
C ILE A 143 -17.82 6.04 -16.08
N ARG A 144 -17.78 6.79 -17.18
CA ARG A 144 -16.54 7.19 -17.85
C ARG A 144 -15.86 8.33 -17.09
N THR A 145 -15.05 7.95 -16.10
CA THR A 145 -14.33 8.90 -15.22
C THR A 145 -12.95 9.30 -15.77
N THR A 146 -12.55 8.81 -16.95
CA THR A 146 -11.26 9.14 -17.60
C THR A 146 -11.42 9.40 -19.09
N THR A 147 -10.40 10.00 -19.68
CA THR A 147 -10.27 10.17 -21.13
C THR A 147 -9.43 9.07 -21.79
N LEU A 148 -8.91 8.10 -21.01
CA LEU A 148 -8.09 7.02 -21.54
C LEU A 148 -8.88 6.17 -22.54
N ALA A 149 -8.14 5.62 -23.51
CA ALA A 149 -8.70 4.66 -24.46
C ALA A 149 -9.04 3.34 -23.75
N ASN A 150 -10.16 2.74 -24.13
CA ASN A 150 -10.53 1.39 -23.72
C ASN A 150 -9.83 0.34 -24.58
N TYR A 151 -9.66 -0.86 -24.03
CA TYR A 151 -9.25 -2.05 -24.79
C TYR A 151 -10.44 -3.01 -24.88
N GLY A 152 -11.05 -3.11 -26.06
CA GLY A 152 -12.29 -3.86 -26.25
C GLY A 152 -13.36 -3.42 -25.26
N MET A 153 -13.85 -4.34 -24.44
CA MET A 153 -14.87 -4.05 -23.42
C MET A 153 -14.35 -3.33 -22.16
N ILE A 154 -13.03 -3.15 -22.00
CA ILE A 154 -12.42 -2.70 -20.74
C ILE A 154 -12.18 -1.18 -20.78
N PHE A 155 -12.97 -0.43 -20.02
CA PHE A 155 -12.88 1.03 -19.92
C PHE A 155 -12.17 1.44 -18.62
N PRO A 156 -10.94 1.98 -18.69
CA PRO A 156 -10.22 2.45 -17.51
C PRO A 156 -10.96 3.57 -16.79
N ARG A 157 -10.97 3.49 -15.46
CA ARG A 157 -11.63 4.46 -14.59
C ARG A 157 -10.62 5.06 -13.62
N GLY A 158 -10.82 6.33 -13.33
CA GLY A 158 -10.11 7.02 -12.27
C GLY A 158 -10.78 6.73 -10.93
N ILE A 159 -10.03 6.88 -9.85
CA ILE A 159 -10.48 6.66 -8.49
C ILE A 159 -10.75 8.00 -7.81
N HIS A 160 -11.89 8.11 -7.13
CA HIS A 160 -12.15 9.16 -6.15
C HIS A 160 -11.71 8.66 -4.78
N MET A 161 -10.86 9.43 -4.09
CA MET A 161 -10.44 9.05 -2.74
C MET A 161 -11.48 9.47 -1.71
N PRO A 162 -11.55 8.75 -0.57
CA PRO A 162 -12.30 9.21 0.58
C PRO A 162 -11.89 10.65 0.96
N GLY A 163 -12.88 11.52 1.15
CA GLY A 163 -12.67 12.93 1.50
C GLY A 163 -12.56 13.88 0.31
N ASP A 164 -12.56 13.38 -0.93
CA ASP A 164 -12.61 14.24 -2.12
C ASP A 164 -13.93 15.06 -2.12
N ALA A 165 -13.82 16.36 -2.36
CA ALA A 165 -14.98 17.25 -2.47
C ALA A 165 -15.81 16.90 -3.71
N LEU A 166 -17.10 17.26 -3.69
CA LEU A 166 -17.97 17.06 -4.85
C LEU A 166 -17.40 17.78 -6.08
N GLY A 167 -17.30 17.06 -7.20
CA GLY A 167 -16.73 17.58 -8.44
C GLY A 167 -15.21 17.46 -8.57
N THR A 168 -14.51 16.94 -7.55
CA THR A 168 -13.08 16.61 -7.66
C THR A 168 -12.86 15.58 -8.77
N PRO A 169 -11.98 15.84 -9.76
CA PRO A 169 -11.71 14.89 -10.82
C PRO A 169 -11.17 13.57 -10.27
N ALA A 170 -11.59 12.46 -10.87
CA ALA A 170 -11.05 11.15 -10.55
C ALA A 170 -9.57 11.08 -10.90
N ARG A 171 -8.76 10.42 -10.07
CA ARG A 171 -7.33 10.26 -10.28
C ARG A 171 -7.04 8.93 -10.97
N VAL A 172 -6.26 8.99 -12.04
CA VAL A 172 -5.65 7.82 -12.67
C VAL A 172 -4.24 7.61 -12.14
N TRP A 173 -3.46 8.70 -12.12
CA TRP A 173 -2.05 8.69 -11.77
C TRP A 173 -1.83 9.12 -10.33
N PHE A 174 -0.97 8.38 -9.64
CA PHE A 174 -0.54 8.62 -8.28
C PHE A 174 0.98 8.83 -8.30
N PRO A 175 1.48 10.07 -8.17
CA PRO A 175 2.90 10.33 -8.22
C PRO A 175 3.62 9.72 -7.01
N ALA A 176 4.83 9.21 -7.22
CA ALA A 176 5.75 8.89 -6.15
C ALA A 176 6.23 10.18 -5.45
N ASP A 177 6.77 10.03 -4.24
CA ASP A 177 7.35 11.15 -3.51
C ASP A 177 8.58 11.68 -4.25
N ALA A 178 8.58 12.99 -4.56
CA ALA A 178 9.64 13.61 -5.36
C ALA A 178 11.02 13.49 -4.71
N ALA A 179 11.12 13.58 -3.38
CA ALA A 179 12.41 13.47 -2.69
C ALA A 179 12.94 12.03 -2.68
N LEU A 180 12.05 11.03 -2.64
CA LEU A 180 12.43 9.63 -2.84
C LEU A 180 12.89 9.37 -4.27
N LEU A 181 12.19 9.92 -5.27
CA LEU A 181 12.57 9.78 -6.67
C LEU A 181 13.93 10.44 -6.96
N ASP A 182 14.17 11.64 -6.41
CA ASP A 182 15.47 12.32 -6.50
C ASP A 182 16.58 11.52 -5.82
N THR A 183 16.27 10.78 -4.75
CA THR A 183 17.22 9.89 -4.09
C THR A 183 17.57 8.71 -5.00
N ALA A 184 16.57 8.08 -5.63
CA ALA A 184 16.79 6.98 -6.56
C ALA A 184 17.63 7.39 -7.78
N ARG A 185 17.39 8.59 -8.34
CA ARG A 185 18.16 9.12 -9.47
C ARG A 185 19.65 9.31 -9.20
N LYS A 186 20.06 9.41 -7.93
CA LYS A 186 21.48 9.58 -7.55
C LYS A 186 22.28 8.27 -7.56
N VAL A 187 21.59 7.14 -7.59
CA VAL A 187 22.21 5.79 -7.54
C VAL A 187 22.00 4.99 -8.82
N ALA A 188 21.26 5.56 -9.78
CA ALA A 188 21.05 5.03 -11.13
C ALA A 188 22.11 5.56 -12.10
#